data_AF-A0A1B2EYR3-F1
#
_entry.id   AF-A0A1B2EYR3-F1
#
_cell.length_a   1.000
_cell.length_b   1.000
_cell.length_c   1.000
_cell.angle_alpha   90.00
_cell.angle_beta   90.00
_cell.angle_gamma   90.00
#
_symmetry.space_group_name_H-M   'P 1'
#
loop_
_entity.id
_entity.type
_entity.pdbx_description
1 polymer ?
#
loop_
_entity_poly.entity_id
_entity_poly.type
_entity_poly.pdbx_seq_one_letter_code
_entity_poly.pdbx_strand_id
1 'polypeptide(L)'
;MAAGGLIDSGPAMSTMSYNLIQLAPGAYDLYLDDAVIASVVRSGLRQPYTWTAELLEDLPRSQRPSPFWEIEHSFPSLEELCAWLGHPPVKANNRHTASQGA
;
A
#
# COMPACT_ATOMS: atom_id res chain seq x y z
N MET A 1 -35.93 -22.87 22.62
CA MET A 1 -35.49 -22.64 21.23
C MET A 1 -35.25 -21.16 21.05
N ALA A 2 -34.05 -20.82 20.57
CA ALA A 2 -33.57 -19.55 20.02
C ALA A 2 -33.82 -18.24 20.78
N ALA A 3 -32.80 -17.77 21.50
CA ALA A 3 -32.53 -16.35 21.69
C ALA A 3 -31.76 -15.86 20.44
N GLY A 4 -32.35 -14.94 19.68
CA GLY A 4 -31.71 -14.25 18.58
C GLY A 4 -31.76 -12.76 18.83
N GLY A 5 -30.65 -12.06 18.61
CA GLY A 5 -30.67 -10.60 18.56
C GLY A 5 -29.34 -9.93 18.88
N LEU A 6 -28.59 -9.66 17.81
CA LEU A 6 -27.83 -8.43 17.62
C LEU A 6 -26.63 -8.18 18.55
N ILE A 7 -25.47 -8.73 18.16
CA ILE A 7 -24.23 -7.98 18.39
C ILE A 7 -24.19 -6.84 17.35
N ASP A 8 -24.55 -5.64 17.80
CA ASP A 8 -24.20 -4.41 17.11
C ASP A 8 -22.66 -4.34 17.08
N SER A 9 -22.07 -4.78 15.96
CA SER A 9 -20.67 -4.54 15.68
C SER A 9 -20.52 -3.04 15.45
N GLY A 10 -20.25 -2.31 16.54
CA GLY A 10 -19.91 -0.89 16.48
C GLY A 10 -18.83 -0.65 15.42
N PRO A 11 -18.79 0.55 14.79
CA PRO A 11 -17.88 0.80 13.68
C PRO A 11 -16.46 0.47 14.15
N ALA A 12 -15.84 -0.51 13.51
CA ALA A 12 -14.40 -0.71 13.64
C ALA A 12 -13.79 0.67 13.36
N MET A 13 -13.16 1.28 14.36
CA MET A 13 -12.40 2.50 14.14
C MET A 13 -11.43 2.15 13.03
N SER A 14 -11.67 2.66 11.81
CA SER A 14 -10.87 2.33 10.65
C SER A 14 -9.45 2.74 10.96
N THR A 15 -8.62 1.80 11.40
CA THR A 15 -7.20 2.02 11.55
C THR A 15 -6.73 2.38 10.14
N MET A 16 -6.27 3.62 9.94
CA MET A 16 -5.82 4.09 8.62
C MET A 16 -4.78 3.12 8.07
N SER A 17 -5.20 2.28 7.13
CA SER A 17 -4.47 1.07 6.78
C SER A 17 -3.88 1.21 5.39
N TYR A 18 -2.55 1.17 5.34
CA TYR A 18 -1.84 1.08 4.08
C TYR A 18 -2.16 -0.23 3.37
N ASN A 19 -2.30 -0.20 2.05
CA ASN A 19 -2.38 -1.39 1.20
C ASN A 19 -1.50 -1.19 -0.03
N LEU A 20 -0.77 -2.23 -0.44
CA LEU A 20 0.01 -2.21 -1.67
C LEU A 20 -0.69 -3.02 -2.76
N ILE A 21 -0.90 -2.41 -3.93
CA ILE A 21 -1.43 -3.11 -5.12
C ILE A 21 -0.33 -3.14 -6.18
N GLN A 22 0.11 -4.35 -6.55
CA GLN A 22 1.17 -4.52 -7.54
C GLN A 22 0.68 -4.22 -8.95
N LEU A 23 1.30 -3.26 -9.62
CA LEU A 23 1.02 -2.95 -11.03
C LEU A 23 1.87 -3.78 -11.99
N ALA A 24 3.13 -3.99 -11.62
CA ALA A 24 4.11 -4.78 -12.36
C ALA A 24 5.19 -5.31 -11.40
N PRO A 25 6.06 -6.25 -11.83
CA PRO A 25 7.24 -6.61 -11.04
C PRO A 25 8.10 -5.38 -10.71
N GLY A 26 8.14 -4.98 -9.44
CA GLY A 26 8.88 -3.79 -9.00
C GLY A 26 8.11 -2.47 -9.04
N ALA A 27 6.80 -2.47 -9.26
CA ALA A 27 5.99 -1.25 -9.22
C ALA A 27 4.62 -1.52 -8.56
N TYR A 28 4.24 -0.67 -7.61
CA TYR A 28 3.02 -0.78 -6.81
C TYR A 28 2.37 0.59 -6.60
N ASP A 29 1.05 0.60 -6.53
CA ASP A 29 0.30 1.70 -5.94
C ASP A 29 0.21 1.50 -4.42
N LEU A 30 0.48 2.57 -3.66
CA LEU A 30 0.26 2.62 -2.22
C LEU A 30 -1.05 3.34 -1.93
N TYR A 31 -1.98 2.59 -1.33
CA TYR A 31 -3.27 3.08 -0.91
C TYR A 31 -3.28 3.40 0.59
N LEU A 32 -3.99 4.45 0.97
CA LEU A 32 -4.40 4.77 2.33
C LEU A 32 -5.91 5.00 2.32
N ASP A 33 -6.66 4.19 3.09
CA ASP A 33 -8.13 4.26 3.15
C ASP A 33 -8.80 4.36 1.76
N ASP A 34 -8.39 3.45 0.86
CA ASP A 34 -8.87 3.32 -0.52
C ASP A 34 -8.50 4.46 -1.50
N ALA A 35 -7.72 5.46 -1.06
CA ALA A 35 -7.12 6.46 -1.95
C ALA A 35 -5.67 6.09 -2.30
N VAL A 36 -5.28 6.18 -3.57
CA VAL A 36 -3.86 6.08 -3.96
C VAL A 36 -3.17 7.37 -3.52
N ILE A 37 -2.15 7.25 -2.69
CA ILE A 37 -1.42 8.41 -2.13
C ILE A 37 0.05 8.43 -2.54
N ALA A 38 0.61 7.30 -2.96
CA ALA A 38 2.02 7.14 -3.24
C ALA A 38 2.27 6.05 -4.29
N SER A 39 3.43 6.11 -4.93
CA SER A 39 3.97 5.02 -5.72
C SER A 39 5.08 4.32 -4.95
N VAL A 40 5.22 3.00 -5.15
CA VAL A 40 6.37 2.23 -4.67
C VAL A 40 7.06 1.57 -5.86
N VAL A 41 8.30 1.97 -6.12
CA VAL A 41 9.06 1.55 -7.31
C VAL A 41 10.41 0.96 -6.94
N ARG A 42 10.84 -0.05 -7.70
CA ARG A 42 12.18 -0.62 -7.63
C ARG A 42 13.04 -0.05 -8.75
N SER A 43 14.10 0.64 -8.37
CA SER A 43 15.14 1.13 -9.27
C SER A 43 16.28 0.13 -9.41
N GLY A 44 16.60 -0.24 -10.66
CA GLY A 44 17.65 -1.20 -11.00
C GLY A 44 17.11 -2.59 -11.38
N LEU A 45 17.73 -3.19 -12.41
CA LEU A 45 17.38 -4.53 -12.91
C LEU A 45 18.14 -5.65 -12.21
N ARG A 46 19.28 -5.33 -11.58
CA ARG A 46 20.15 -6.27 -10.88
C ARG A 46 20.53 -5.69 -9.53
N GLN A 47 20.91 -6.57 -8.60
CA GLN A 47 21.35 -6.14 -7.29
C GLN A 47 22.71 -5.42 -7.35
N PRO A 48 22.94 -4.42 -6.48
CA PRO A 48 21.95 -3.87 -5.55
C PRO A 48 20.92 -3.00 -6.27
N TYR A 49 19.64 -3.23 -5.97
CA TYR A 49 18.54 -2.35 -6.39
C TYR A 49 18.02 -1.57 -5.18
N THR A 50 17.30 -0.48 -5.44
CA THR A 50 16.70 0.37 -4.42
C THR A 50 15.20 0.36 -4.58
N TRP A 51 14.48 0.36 -3.47
CA TRP A 51 13.04 0.56 -3.42
C TRP A 51 12.73 1.96 -2.92
N THR A 52 11.81 2.63 -3.58
CA THR A 52 11.46 4.02 -3.29
C THR A 52 9.96 4.11 -3.08
N ALA A 53 9.53 4.68 -1.95
CA ALA A 53 8.16 5.13 -1.73
C ALA A 53 8.09 6.64 -1.95
N GLU A 54 7.25 7.10 -2.87
CA GLU A 54 7.12 8.51 -3.24
C GLU A 54 5.65 8.95 -3.18
N LEU A 55 5.35 10.01 -2.44
CA LEU A 55 4.00 10.63 -2.42
C LEU A 55 3.65 11.21 -3.79
N LEU A 56 2.41 11.01 -4.23
CA LEU A 56 1.92 11.56 -5.49
C LEU A 56 1.70 13.08 -5.46
N GLU A 57 1.53 13.64 -4.26
CA GLU A 57 1.30 15.07 -4.02
C GLU A 57 2.43 15.65 -3.16
N ASP A 58 2.91 16.85 -3.52
CA ASP A 58 3.89 17.60 -2.72
C ASP A 58 3.19 18.30 -1.54
N LEU A 59 2.73 17.49 -0.59
CA LEU A 59 2.03 17.97 0.60
C LEU A 59 3.02 18.65 1.57
N PRO A 60 2.62 19.74 2.24
CA PRO A 60 3.33 20.27 3.40
C PRO A 60 3.58 19.18 4.45
N ARG A 61 4.72 19.23 5.14
CA ARG A 61 5.13 18.19 6.12
C ARG A 61 4.04 17.86 7.16
N SER A 62 3.25 18.82 7.59
CA SER A 62 2.17 18.64 8.57
C SER A 62 0.94 17.89 8.03
N GLN A 63 0.84 17.73 6.71
CA GLN A 63 -0.27 17.05 6.03
C GLN A 63 0.14 15.71 5.42
N ARG A 64 1.43 15.36 5.47
CA ARG A 64 1.92 14.07 4.97
C ARG A 64 1.40 12.94 5.86
N PRO A 65 0.94 11.84 5.29
CA PRO A 65 0.46 10.72 6.07
C PRO A 65 1.65 10.03 6.75
N SER A 66 1.55 9.77 8.07
CA SER A 66 2.59 9.02 8.79
C SER A 66 2.74 7.63 8.15
N PRO A 67 3.94 7.14 7.83
CA PRO A 67 5.25 7.59 8.33
C PRO A 67 6.02 8.57 7.42
N PHE A 68 5.43 9.09 6.34
CA PHE A 68 6.10 10.01 5.43
C PHE A 68 6.47 11.33 6.11
N TRP A 69 7.78 11.60 6.19
CA TRP A 69 8.31 12.89 6.65
C TRP A 69 8.95 13.71 5.52
N GLU A 70 9.40 13.05 4.45
CA GLU A 70 9.76 13.59 3.13
C GLU A 70 8.79 13.08 2.05
N ILE A 71 8.86 13.64 0.84
CA ILE A 71 8.10 13.15 -0.31
C ILE A 71 8.57 11.76 -0.74
N GLU A 72 9.87 11.51 -0.69
CA GLU A 72 10.49 10.25 -1.09
C GLU A 72 11.22 9.58 0.09
N HIS A 73 11.10 8.26 0.21
CA HIS A 73 11.91 7.43 1.11
C HIS A 73 12.50 6.24 0.36
N SER A 74 13.80 6.02 0.52
CA SER A 74 14.53 4.93 -0.15
C SER A 74 14.90 3.82 0.83
N PHE A 75 14.80 2.57 0.36
CA PHE A 75 15.03 1.34 1.12
C PHE A 75 15.81 0.33 0.28
N PRO A 76 16.61 -0.55 0.91
CA PRO A 76 17.36 -1.59 0.18
C PRO A 76 16.48 -2.78 -0.24
N SER A 77 15.29 -2.93 0.36
CA SER A 77 14.38 -4.05 0.09
C SER A 77 12.91 -3.64 0.22
N LEU A 78 12.02 -4.37 -0.46
CA LEU A 78 10.57 -4.21 -0.31
C LEU A 78 10.13 -4.59 1.11
N GLU A 79 10.79 -5.54 1.75
CA GLU A 79 10.48 -5.98 3.12
C GLU A 79 10.68 -4.84 4.13
N GLU A 80 11.81 -4.12 4.05
CA GLU A 80 12.08 -2.97 4.92
C GLU A 80 11.09 -1.82 4.69
N LEU A 81 10.74 -1.56 3.42
CA LEU A 81 9.71 -0.58 3.08
C LEU A 81 8.35 -0.99 3.68
N CYS A 82 7.96 -2.26 3.56
CA CYS A 82 6.74 -2.78 4.17
C CYS A 82 6.77 -2.68 5.70
N ALA A 83 7.91 -2.98 6.35
CA ALA A 83 8.06 -2.83 7.79
C ALA A 83 7.90 -1.36 8.22
N TRP A 84 8.47 -0.41 7.46
CA TRP A 84 8.31 1.02 7.69
C TRP A 84 6.85 1.47 7.60
N LEU A 85 6.09 0.94 6.64
CA LEU A 85 4.64 1.18 6.50
C LEU A 85 3.76 0.45 7.53
N GLY A 86 4.32 -0.35 8.43
CA GLY A 86 3.56 -1.12 9.42
C GLY A 86 2.99 -2.45 8.90
N HIS A 87 3.71 -3.12 8.01
CA HIS A 87 3.37 -4.41 7.41
C HIS A 87 2.03 -4.43 6.64
N PRO A 88 1.87 -3.57 5.62
CA PRO A 88 0.63 -3.54 4.84
C PRO A 88 0.43 -4.85 4.07
N PRO A 89 -0.83 -5.27 3.85
CA PRO A 89 -1.12 -6.34 2.90
C PRO A 89 -0.66 -5.95 1.49
N VAL A 90 -0.05 -6.91 0.79
CA VAL A 90 0.38 -6.78 -0.60
C VAL A 90 -0.53 -7.62 -1.48
N LYS A 91 -1.20 -7.00 -2.44
CA LYS A 91 -2.12 -7.65 -3.37
C LYS A 91 -1.53 -7.63 -4.78
N ALA A 92 -1.45 -8.79 -5.42
CA ALA A 92 -1.17 -8.86 -6.84
C ALA A 92 -2.38 -8.35 -7.63
N ASN A 93 -2.18 -7.45 -8.59
CA ASN A 93 -3.24 -7.06 -9.50
C ASN A 93 -3.43 -8.16 -10.55
N ASN A 94 -4.28 -9.15 -10.25
CA ASN A 94 -4.56 -10.30 -11.13
C ASN A 94 -5.42 -9.92 -12.37
N ARG A 95 -5.30 -8.70 -12.90
CA ARG A 95 -6.02 -8.24 -14.11
C ARG A 95 -5.64 -9.00 -15.39
N HIS A 96 -4.82 -10.05 -15.31
CA HIS A 96 -4.44 -10.92 -16.42
C HIS A 96 -5.28 -12.21 -16.57
N THR A 97 -6.32 -12.47 -15.77
CA THR A 97 -7.20 -13.66 -15.93
C THR A 97 -8.65 -13.36 -16.32
N ALA A 98 -8.88 -12.32 -17.13
CA ALA A 98 -10.16 -12.11 -17.82
C ALA A 98 -9.94 -11.76 -19.29
N SER A 99 -9.22 -12.62 -20.01
CA SER A 99 -9.16 -12.64 -21.48
C SER A 99 -8.83 -14.07 -21.97
N GLN A 100 -9.62 -15.04 -21.54
CA GLN A 100 -9.86 -16.22 -22.38
C GLN A 100 -11.32 -16.15 -22.81
N GLY A 101 -11.54 -15.37 -23.86
CA GLY A 101 -12.76 -15.35 -24.64
C GLY A 101 -12.58 -16.20 -25.89
N ALA A 102 -13.72 -16.73 -26.34
CA ALA A 102 -14.03 -17.52 -27.53
C ALA A 102 -13.72 -19.03 -27.44
#